data_AF-A0AAW6RQZ3-F1
#
_entry.id   AF-A0AAW6RQZ3-F1
#
_cell.length_a   1.000
_cell.length_b   1.000
_cell.length_c   1.000
_cell.angle_alpha   90.00
_cell.angle_beta   90.00
_cell.angle_gamma   90.00
#
_symmetry.space_group_name_H-M   'P 1'
#
loop_
_entity.id
_entity.type
_entity.pdbx_description
1 polymer ?
#
loop_
_entity_poly.entity_id
_entity_poly.type
_entity_poly.pdbx_seq_one_letter_code
_entity_poly.pdbx_strand_id
1 'polypeptide(L)' 'MLIDTRVSWSVLILAVLCLIFPFLADLQFPLLGGAVVRGVENIQALLLLIFAVFSYFYMQPMRLPEGKNYFWI' A
#
# COMPACT_ATOMS: atom_id res chain seq x y z
N MET A 1 -14.27 27.55 15.86
CA MET A 1 -13.50 26.44 15.25
C MET A 1 -13.38 26.77 13.76
N LEU A 2 -12.25 27.36 13.35
CA LEU A 2 -11.98 27.58 11.93
C LEU A 2 -11.48 26.25 11.38
N ILE A 3 -12.34 25.52 10.68
CA ILE A 3 -11.93 24.30 9.98
C ILE A 3 -11.12 24.77 8.77
N ASP A 4 -9.80 24.76 8.92
CA ASP A 4 -8.85 25.05 7.84
C ASP A 4 -8.98 23.94 6.79
N THR A 5 -9.86 24.15 5.81
CA THR A 5 -10.26 23.14 4.81
C THR A 5 -9.26 23.12 3.66
N ARG A 6 -7.96 23.10 3.98
CA ARG A 6 -6.90 22.93 2.98
C ARG A 6 -6.81 21.45 2.63
N VAL A 7 -7.67 21.03 1.72
CA VAL A 7 -7.59 19.69 1.13
C VAL A 7 -6.27 19.61 0.37
N SER A 8 -5.32 18.84 0.90
CA SER A 8 -4.07 18.58 0.19
C SER A 8 -4.35 17.72 -1.04
N TRP A 9 -3.51 17.84 -2.07
CA TRP A 9 -3.66 17.05 -3.29
C TRP A 9 -3.69 15.53 -3.00
N SER A 10 -2.93 15.08 -2.00
CA SER A 10 -2.92 13.70 -1.54
C SER A 10 -4.28 13.25 -1.00
N VAL A 11 -4.97 14.10 -0.23
CA VAL A 11 -6.30 13.79 0.31
C VAL A 11 -7.33 13.69 -0.82
N LEU A 12 -7.23 14.56 -1.83
CA LEU A 12 -8.11 14.52 -2.99
C LEU A 12 -7.90 13.24 -3.80
N ILE A 13 -6.65 12.84 -4.05
CA ILE A 13 -6.33 11.58 -4.74
C ILE A 13 -6.88 10.39 -3.95
N LEU A 14 -6.65 10.34 -2.64
CA LEU A 14 -7.14 9.25 -1.79
C LEU A 14 -8.67 9.18 -1.78
N ALA A 15 -9.36 10.32 -1.71
CA ALA A 15 -10.81 10.36 -1.77
C ALA A 15 -11.35 9.82 -3.10
N VAL A 16 -10.74 10.21 -4.22
CA VAL A 16 -11.09 9.68 -5.55
C VAL A 16 -10.85 8.17 -5.63
N LEU A 17 -9.70 7.69 -5.14
CA LEU A 17 -9.40 6.26 -5.10
C LEU A 17 -10.45 5.51 -4.28
N CYS A 18 -10.79 5.98 -3.07
CA CYS A 18 -11.81 5.37 -2.22
C CYS A 18 -13.18 5.26 -2.89
N LEU A 19 -13.54 6.20 -3.77
CA LEU A 19 -14.77 6.13 -4.54
C LEU A 19 -14.69 5.11 -5.69
N ILE A 20 -13.53 4.93 -6.30
CA ILE A 20 -13.35 4.03 -7.46
C ILE A 20 -13.18 2.56 -7.02
N PHE A 21 -12.49 2.31 -5.91
CA PHE A 21 -12.17 0.96 -5.42
C PHE A 21 -13.36 0.00 -5.30
N PRO A 22 -14.54 0.41 -4.76
CA PRO A 22 -15.71 -0.46 -4.68
C PRO A 22 -16.16 -1.00 -6.04
N PHE A 23 -16.12 -0.17 -7.08
CA PHE A 23 -16.54 -0.56 -8.44
C PHE A 23 -15.56 -1.54 -9.12
N LEU A 24 -14.31 -1.58 -8.65
CA LEU A 24 -13.31 -2.53 -9.12
C LEU A 24 -13.61 -3.96 -8.68
N ALA A 25 -14.34 -4.14 -7.57
CA ALA A 25 -14.71 -5.47 -7.06
C ALA A 25 -15.83 -6.12 -7.89
N ASP A 26 -16.76 -5.31 -8.42
CA ASP A 26 -17.83 -5.77 -9.32
C ASP A 26 -17.34 -6.05 -10.74
N LEU A 27 -16.10 -5.65 -11.06
CA LEU A 27 -15.49 -5.93 -12.34
C LEU A 27 -15.17 -7.43 -12.44
N GLN A 28 -16.04 -8.18 -13.10
CA GLN A 28 -15.87 -9.61 -13.36
C GLN A 28 -14.68 -9.82 -14.31
N PHE A 29 -13.48 -9.87 -13.76
CA PHE A 29 -12.27 -10.16 -14.51
C PHE A 29 -12.29 -11.63 -14.93
N PRO A 30 -12.14 -11.95 -16.24
CA PRO A 30 -12.08 -13.33 -16.68
C PRO A 30 -10.82 -13.97 -16.09
N LEU A 31 -11.00 -14.97 -15.23
CA LEU A 31 -9.90 -15.56 -14.45
C LEU A 31 -8.91 -16.37 -15.32
N LEU A 32 -9.06 -16.44 -16.64
CA LEU A 32 -8.19 -17.13 -17.62
C LEU A 32 -7.53 -18.41 -17.06
N GLY A 33 -8.32 -19.30 -16.47
CA GLY A 33 -7.82 -20.57 -15.91
C GLY A 33 -6.83 -20.42 -14.74
N GLY A 34 -6.87 -19.31 -14.00
CA GLY A 34 -5.98 -18.98 -12.88
C GLY A 34 -4.72 -18.19 -13.28
N ALA A 35 -4.51 -17.91 -14.57
CA ALA A 35 -3.33 -17.15 -15.03
C ALA A 35 -3.32 -15.70 -14.52
N VAL A 36 -4.51 -15.06 -14.46
CA VAL A 36 -4.65 -13.70 -13.92
C VAL A 36 -4.30 -13.67 -12.44
N VAL A 37 -4.79 -14.63 -11.66
CA VAL A 37 -4.52 -14.75 -10.22
C VAL A 37 -3.02 -14.91 -9.97
N ARG A 38 -2.36 -15.85 -10.67
CA ARG A 38 -0.91 -16.04 -10.58
C ARG A 38 -0.13 -14.78 -10.96
N GLY A 39 -0.59 -14.04 -11.97
CA GLY A 39 0.01 -12.77 -12.36
C GLY A 39 -0.06 -11.73 -11.24
N VAL A 40 -1.23 -11.58 -10.62
CA VAL A 40 -1.44 -10.68 -9.48
C VAL A 40 -0.57 -11.09 -8.29
N GLU A 41 -0.56 -12.37 -7.93
CA GLU A 41 0.27 -12.91 -6.86
C GLU A 41 1.76 -12.65 -7.09
N ASN A 42 2.26 -12.86 -8.31
CA ASN A 42 3.65 -12.59 -8.66
C ASN A 42 4.00 -11.10 -8.56
N ILE A 43 3.11 -10.22 -9.01
CA ILE A 43 3.29 -8.76 -8.88
C ILE A 43 3.29 -8.37 -7.40
N GLN A 44 2.38 -8.90 -6.59
CA GLN A 44 2.34 -8.66 -5.15
C GLN A 44 3.63 -9.13 -4.46
N ALA A 45 4.13 -10.32 -4.80
CA ALA A 45 5.39 -10.84 -4.27
C ALA A 45 6.59 -9.96 -4.65
N LEU A 46 6.63 -9.48 -5.90
CA LEU A 46 7.67 -8.56 -6.36
C LEU A 46 7.61 -7.22 -5.61
N LEU A 47 6.42 -6.65 -5.44
CA LEU A 47 6.22 -5.41 -4.69
C LEU A 47 6.65 -5.55 -3.23
N LEU A 48 6.27 -6.66 -2.58
CA LEU A 48 6.69 -6.96 -1.21
C LEU A 48 8.21 -7.10 -1.10
N LEU A 49 8.85 -7.77 -2.06
CA LEU A 49 10.30 -7.90 -2.09
C LEU A 49 10.98 -6.52 -2.23
N ILE A 50 10.49 -5.69 -3.16
CA ILE A 50 11.01 -4.34 -3.38
C ILE A 50 10.84 -3.49 -2.11
N PHE A 51 9.65 -3.50 -1.51
CA PHE A 51 9.39 -2.73 -0.29
C PHE A 51 10.19 -3.24 0.90
N ALA A 52 10.42 -4.54 1.03
CA ALA A 52 11.27 -5.09 2.08
C ALA A 52 12.72 -4.59 1.93
N VAL A 53 13.28 -4.66 0.72
CA VAL A 53 14.62 -4.16 0.41
C VAL A 53 14.71 -2.66 0.66
N PHE A 54 13.76 -1.89 0.12
CA PHE A 54 13.71 -0.45 0.30
C PHE A 54 13.61 -0.07 1.78
N SER A 55 12.71 -0.70 2.53
CA SER A 55 12.50 -0.43 3.96
C SER A 55 13.75 -0.75 4.77
N TYR A 56 14.46 -1.84 4.44
CA TYR A 56 15.72 -2.18 5.09
C TYR A 56 16.78 -1.07 4.90
N PHE A 57 16.95 -0.57 3.68
CA PHE A 57 17.90 0.53 3.40
C PHE A 57 17.46 1.87 3.96
N TYR A 58 16.15 2.15 3.98
CA TYR A 58 15.59 3.40 4.48
C TYR A 58 15.62 3.48 6.01
N MET A 59 15.13 2.45 6.70
CA MET A 59 15.09 2.42 8.16
C MET A 59 16.45 2.10 8.78
N GLN A 60 17.33 1.40 8.06
CA GLN A 60 18.64 0.95 8.55
C GLN A 60 18.53 0.23 9.91
N PRO A 61 17.75 -0.87 10.00
CA PRO A 61 17.42 -1.53 11.27
C PRO A 61 18.64 -1.87 12.13
N MET A 62 19.77 -2.21 11.50
CA MET A 62 21.03 -2.55 12.19
C MET A 62 21.77 -1.37 12.81
N ARG A 63 21.39 -0.13 12.47
CA ARG A 63 21.99 1.11 13.00
C ARG A 63 21.11 1.80 14.03
N LEU A 64 19.90 1.29 14.25
CA LEU A 64 19.04 1.78 15.30
C LEU A 64 19.63 1.35 16.65
N PRO A 65 19.71 2.26 17.64
CA PRO A 65 19.99 1.86 19.02
C PRO A 65 18.92 0.86 19.47
N GLU A 66 19.25 -0.03 20.42
CA GLU A 66 18.27 -0.91 21.07
C GLU A 66 17.20 -0.08 21.81
N GLY A 67 16.25 0.45 21.05
CA GLY A 67 15.19 1.34 21.46
C GLY A 67 13.87 0.61 21.26
N LYS A 68 13.16 0.42 22.37
CA LYS A 68 11.88 -0.28 22.53
C LYS A 68 11.05 -0.28 21.23
N ASN A 69 10.76 -1.47 20.71
CA ASN A 69 9.83 -1.69 19.60
C ASN A 69 8.44 -1.13 19.99
N TYR A 70 8.18 0.15 19.69
CA TYR A 70 6.88 0.80 19.93
C TYR A 70 5.79 0.34 18.96
N PHE A 71 6.05 -0.67 18.13
CA PHE A 71 5.03 -1.19 17.23
C PHE A 71 3.87 -1.86 17.99
N TRP A 72 4.09 -2.30 19.24
CA TRP A 72 3.11 -3.03 20.06
C TRP A 72 2.76 -2.36 21.40
N ILE A 73 3.05 -1.07 21.59
CA ILE A 73 2.58 -0.27 22.74
C ILE A 73 1.56 0.77 22.27
#